data_AF-A0A1Q7Y926-F1
#
_entry.id   AF-A0A1Q7Y926-F1
#
_cell.length_a   1.000
_cell.length_b   1.000
_cell.length_c   1.000
_cell.angle_alpha   90.00
_cell.angle_beta   90.00
_cell.angle_gamma   90.00
#
_symmetry.space_group_name_H-M   'P 1'
#
loop_
_entity.id
_entity.type
_entity.pdbx_description
1 polymer ?
#
loop_
_entity_poly.entity_id
_entity_poly.type
_entity_poly.pdbx_seq_one_letter_code
_entity_poly.pdbx_strand_id
1 'polypeptide(L)'
;MSLTLYFDYSPRIELPYINEDEAMSLGQGEKGWSFSYVYYFSEIRDVYLALRGKRYEGKKDFKKAFTRYCLSIDLPFESTPWNERRILEHLNALKNFSLVDKEYRIIKQVFNNSKIGDPVSEDDLSIFREIYFSYFRFKEIFSWFINLNPPSRLSLVNQINKGYIKGSSRPLFAFSERGRLKDTFFSDLKDDVPLYYIKYKDEYLDENGNEDLMRFWDVFIKWGSALNLIEHFNLKRDLDIKTSSDKGIVCCYIISEEHRDFNILDYVSKNYENNYLYLPELVFRIATEFRWSIQRTQQVIMDQYSQRKELFSIERTSEIFIKTSEIKDEDKILFPKYNDAYISHMVVGR
;
A
#
# COMPACT_ATOMS: atom_id res chain seq x y z
N MET A 1 -24.55 4.44 -3.13
CA MET A 1 -23.91 5.70 -3.59
C MET A 1 -23.52 5.55 -5.04
N SER A 2 -23.62 6.62 -5.84
CA SER A 2 -22.91 6.78 -7.12
C SER A 2 -22.40 8.22 -7.10
N LEU A 3 -21.13 8.42 -7.46
CA LEU A 3 -20.50 9.74 -7.39
C LEU A 3 -19.53 9.90 -8.57
N THR A 4 -19.83 10.86 -9.44
CA THR A 4 -18.91 11.29 -10.49
C THR A 4 -18.21 12.56 -10.04
N LEU A 5 -16.88 12.53 -9.93
CA LEU A 5 -16.07 13.68 -9.55
C LEU A 5 -15.61 14.47 -10.78
N TYR A 6 -15.77 15.79 -10.70
CA TYR A 6 -15.34 16.75 -11.72
C TYR A 6 -14.10 17.49 -11.23
N PHE A 7 -13.08 17.51 -12.08
CA PHE A 7 -11.78 18.11 -11.78
C PHE A 7 -11.37 19.20 -12.78
N ASP A 8 -12.34 19.76 -13.50
CA ASP A 8 -12.11 20.74 -14.57
C ASP A 8 -11.44 22.02 -14.04
N TYR A 9 -11.70 22.39 -12.78
CA TYR A 9 -11.13 23.57 -12.12
C TYR A 9 -10.14 23.23 -11.00
N SER A 10 -9.78 21.94 -10.87
CA SER A 10 -8.83 21.48 -9.85
C SER A 10 -7.43 22.05 -10.07
N PRO A 11 -6.80 22.68 -9.06
CA PRO A 11 -5.40 23.05 -9.12
C PRO A 11 -4.51 21.82 -9.34
N ARG A 12 -3.64 21.87 -10.36
CA ARG A 12 -2.69 20.79 -10.68
C ARG A 12 -1.32 21.15 -10.11
N ILE A 13 -0.85 20.37 -9.15
CA ILE A 13 0.39 20.64 -8.40
C ILE A 13 1.35 19.47 -8.62
N GLU A 14 2.61 19.75 -8.99
CA GLU A 14 3.64 18.72 -9.04
C GLU A 14 3.87 18.18 -7.62
N LEU A 15 3.76 16.86 -7.44
CA LEU A 15 3.90 16.23 -6.13
C LEU A 15 5.34 16.41 -5.63
N PRO A 16 5.57 17.12 -4.51
CA PRO A 16 6.92 17.34 -4.01
C PRO A 16 7.50 16.05 -3.45
N TYR A 17 8.71 15.71 -3.88
CA TYR A 17 9.50 14.56 -3.42
C TYR A 17 10.95 14.98 -3.13
N ILE A 18 11.61 14.21 -2.28
CA ILE A 18 13.01 14.33 -1.86
C ILE A 18 13.89 14.05 -3.07
N ASN A 19 14.62 15.07 -3.53
CA ASN A 19 15.57 14.93 -4.61
C ASN A 19 16.86 14.22 -4.16
N GLU A 20 17.81 14.03 -5.07
CA GLU A 20 19.07 13.34 -4.76
C GLU A 20 19.90 14.08 -3.70
N ASP A 21 20.04 15.40 -3.79
CA ASP A 21 20.80 16.20 -2.82
C ASP A 21 20.21 16.10 -1.40
N GLU A 22 18.89 16.16 -1.29
CA GLU A 22 18.20 15.97 -0.02
C GLU A 22 18.37 14.53 0.50
N ALA A 23 18.32 13.52 -0.38
CA ALA A 23 18.61 12.14 0.00
C ALA A 23 20.08 11.96 0.45
N MET A 24 21.03 12.68 -0.16
CA MET A 24 22.42 12.70 0.29
C MET A 24 22.53 13.24 1.72
N SER A 25 21.80 14.32 2.04
CA SER A 25 21.78 14.92 3.38
C SER A 25 21.26 13.96 4.48
N LEU A 26 20.46 12.96 4.11
CA LEU A 26 19.98 11.91 5.02
C LEU A 26 21.00 10.77 5.24
N GLY A 27 22.23 10.91 4.75
CA GLY A 27 23.24 9.86 4.77
C GLY A 27 22.90 8.70 3.82
N GLN A 28 21.95 8.88 2.89
CA GLN A 28 21.58 7.88 1.89
C GLN A 28 22.33 8.07 0.56
N GLY A 29 23.11 9.15 0.43
CA GLY A 29 23.80 9.56 -0.79
C GLY A 29 24.87 8.61 -1.30
N GLU A 30 25.60 7.94 -0.41
CA GLU A 30 26.64 6.98 -0.81
C GLU A 30 26.08 5.74 -1.53
N LYS A 31 24.76 5.52 -1.49
CA LYS A 31 24.14 4.31 -2.05
C LYS A 31 23.83 4.42 -3.54
N GLY A 32 23.75 5.63 -4.11
CA GLY A 32 23.52 5.87 -5.56
C GLY A 32 22.23 5.28 -6.15
N TRP A 33 21.35 4.71 -5.32
CA TRP A 33 20.11 4.06 -5.74
C TRP A 33 19.02 4.41 -4.73
N SER A 34 18.12 5.30 -5.10
CA SER A 34 17.18 5.86 -4.12
C SER A 34 15.94 4.99 -3.96
N PHE A 35 15.43 4.34 -5.02
CA PHE A 35 14.26 3.47 -5.00
C PHE A 35 14.62 1.98 -5.10
N SER A 36 13.77 1.12 -4.54
CA SER A 36 13.94 -0.34 -4.59
C SER A 36 12.69 -0.98 -5.21
N TYR A 37 12.84 -1.61 -6.37
CA TYR A 37 11.73 -2.17 -7.15
C TYR A 37 11.51 -3.67 -6.89
N VAL A 38 11.52 -4.08 -5.62
CA VAL A 38 11.37 -5.49 -5.24
C VAL A 38 10.01 -5.73 -4.61
N TYR A 39 9.18 -6.52 -5.29
CA TYR A 39 7.76 -6.70 -4.96
C TYR A 39 7.50 -7.81 -3.95
N TYR A 40 8.45 -8.74 -3.74
CA TYR A 40 8.22 -9.95 -2.97
C TYR A 40 9.22 -10.10 -1.83
N PHE A 41 8.71 -10.43 -0.65
CA PHE A 41 9.49 -10.63 0.57
C PHE A 41 10.40 -11.85 0.51
N SER A 42 9.88 -12.95 -0.03
CA SER A 42 10.61 -14.22 -0.25
C SER A 42 11.89 -13.98 -1.04
N GLU A 43 11.80 -13.25 -2.16
CA GLU A 43 12.96 -12.93 -3.02
C GLU A 43 14.04 -12.13 -2.27
N ILE A 44 13.66 -11.16 -1.43
CA ILE A 44 14.63 -10.38 -0.62
C ILE A 44 15.31 -11.25 0.42
N ARG A 45 14.51 -12.02 1.16
CA ARG A 45 14.99 -12.92 2.19
C ARG A 45 15.96 -13.94 1.60
N ASP A 46 15.60 -14.54 0.47
CA ASP A 46 16.37 -15.63 -0.13
C ASP A 46 17.69 -15.13 -0.74
N VAL A 47 17.68 -13.95 -1.37
CA VAL A 47 18.92 -13.30 -1.82
C VAL A 47 19.81 -12.94 -0.62
N TYR A 48 19.25 -12.46 0.48
CA TYR A 48 20.00 -12.19 1.71
C TYR A 48 20.60 -13.48 2.31
N LEU A 49 19.83 -14.57 2.38
CA LEU A 49 20.29 -15.86 2.91
C LEU A 49 21.41 -16.45 2.05
N ALA A 50 21.27 -16.39 0.73
CA ALA A 50 22.30 -16.79 -0.23
C ALA A 50 23.60 -15.98 -0.04
N LEU A 51 23.46 -14.67 0.20
CA LEU A 51 24.57 -13.78 0.48
C LEU A 51 25.26 -14.14 1.81
N ARG A 52 24.49 -14.38 2.87
CA ARG A 52 25.01 -14.77 4.20
C ARG A 52 25.81 -16.08 4.16
N GLY A 53 25.44 -17.01 3.26
CA GLY A 53 26.13 -18.30 3.08
C GLY A 53 27.45 -18.24 2.30
N LYS A 54 27.81 -17.10 1.69
CA LYS A 54 29.00 -16.93 0.85
C LYS A 54 30.13 -16.22 1.61
N ARG A 55 31.38 -16.68 1.42
CA ARG A 55 32.57 -15.96 1.91
C ARG A 55 32.87 -14.78 1.00
N TYR A 56 33.03 -13.60 1.60
CA TYR A 56 33.27 -12.34 0.89
C TYR A 56 34.70 -12.22 0.35
N GLU A 57 34.85 -11.81 -0.91
CA GLU A 57 36.15 -11.57 -1.57
C GLU A 57 36.16 -10.21 -2.30
N GLY A 58 36.18 -9.09 -1.57
CA GLY A 58 36.42 -7.75 -2.13
C GLY A 58 35.42 -7.26 -3.19
N LYS A 59 35.60 -6.03 -3.70
CA LYS A 59 34.62 -5.36 -4.59
C LYS A 59 34.77 -5.74 -6.08
N LYS A 60 35.97 -6.15 -6.49
CA LYS A 60 36.28 -6.56 -7.87
C LYS A 60 35.69 -7.96 -8.09
N ASP A 61 34.85 -8.12 -9.10
CA ASP A 61 34.18 -9.37 -9.48
C ASP A 61 33.13 -9.97 -8.53
N PHE A 62 32.96 -9.46 -7.30
CA PHE A 62 31.97 -9.99 -6.35
C PHE A 62 30.55 -10.03 -6.91
N LYS A 63 30.06 -8.94 -7.50
CA LYS A 63 28.71 -8.89 -8.08
C LYS A 63 28.50 -9.98 -9.13
N LYS A 64 29.46 -10.12 -10.04
CA LYS A 64 29.42 -11.11 -11.12
C LYS A 64 29.50 -12.54 -10.58
N ALA A 65 30.38 -12.78 -9.61
CA ALA A 65 30.52 -14.07 -8.94
C ALA A 65 29.26 -14.45 -8.14
N PHE A 66 28.65 -13.49 -7.45
CA PHE A 66 27.41 -13.69 -6.70
C PHE A 66 26.23 -13.94 -7.63
N THR A 67 26.09 -13.17 -8.72
CA THR A 67 25.08 -13.42 -9.75
C THR A 67 25.18 -14.84 -10.29
N ARG A 68 26.37 -15.29 -10.68
CA ARG A 68 26.59 -16.67 -11.13
C ARG A 68 26.24 -17.70 -10.05
N TYR A 69 26.57 -17.40 -8.79
CA TYR A 69 26.23 -18.27 -7.68
C TYR A 69 24.71 -18.40 -7.49
N CYS A 70 23.96 -17.30 -7.45
CA CYS A 70 22.50 -17.33 -7.34
C CYS A 70 21.86 -18.13 -8.47
N LEU A 71 22.38 -17.99 -9.70
CA LEU A 71 21.93 -18.77 -10.86
C LEU A 71 22.32 -20.25 -10.77
N SER A 72 23.39 -20.60 -10.05
CA SER A 72 23.85 -21.99 -9.92
C SER A 72 23.15 -22.78 -8.81
N ILE A 73 22.52 -22.11 -7.85
CA ILE A 73 21.79 -22.74 -6.73
C ILE A 73 20.28 -22.82 -6.98
N ASP A 74 19.85 -22.51 -8.21
CA ASP A 74 18.43 -22.44 -8.61
C ASP A 74 17.58 -21.66 -7.60
N LEU A 75 18.02 -20.43 -7.29
CA LEU A 75 17.34 -19.57 -6.32
C LEU A 75 15.84 -19.44 -6.68
N PRO A 76 14.91 -19.68 -5.75
CA PRO A 76 13.48 -19.53 -6.00
C PRO A 76 13.15 -18.11 -6.43
N PHE A 77 12.13 -17.96 -7.28
CA PHE A 77 11.59 -16.69 -7.73
C PHE A 77 10.07 -16.76 -7.76
N GLU A 78 9.41 -15.62 -7.63
CA GLU A 78 7.95 -15.56 -7.53
C GLU A 78 7.29 -15.42 -8.90
N SER A 79 7.63 -14.36 -9.65
CA SER A 79 6.96 -14.05 -10.92
C SER A 79 7.83 -14.22 -12.14
N THR A 80 9.08 -13.77 -12.06
CA THR A 80 9.98 -13.69 -13.21
C THR A 80 11.22 -14.51 -12.88
N PRO A 81 11.83 -15.24 -13.81
CA PRO A 81 13.11 -15.90 -13.56
C PRO A 81 14.23 -14.92 -13.22
N TRP A 82 15.26 -15.40 -12.53
CA TRP A 82 16.44 -14.61 -12.22
C TRP A 82 17.25 -14.29 -13.47
N ASN A 83 17.70 -13.04 -13.56
CA ASN A 83 18.72 -12.60 -14.50
C ASN A 83 19.69 -11.65 -13.77
N GLU A 84 20.78 -11.27 -14.44
CA GLU A 84 21.81 -10.41 -13.83
C GLU A 84 21.22 -9.10 -13.30
N ARG A 85 20.36 -8.43 -14.08
CA ARG A 85 19.71 -7.17 -13.67
C ARG A 85 18.88 -7.35 -12.41
N ARG A 86 18.02 -8.37 -12.34
CA ARG A 86 17.17 -8.63 -11.18
C ARG A 86 17.97 -8.96 -9.93
N ILE A 87 19.02 -9.77 -10.03
CA ILE A 87 19.89 -10.08 -8.88
C ILE A 87 20.58 -8.80 -8.38
N LEU A 88 21.04 -7.94 -9.29
CA LEU A 88 21.63 -6.64 -8.93
C LEU A 88 20.61 -5.70 -8.27
N GLU A 89 19.37 -5.67 -8.75
CA GLU A 89 18.27 -4.90 -8.12
C GLU A 89 18.03 -5.38 -6.69
N HIS A 90 18.02 -6.69 -6.43
CA HIS A 90 17.83 -7.24 -5.09
C HIS A 90 19.03 -6.98 -4.18
N LEU A 91 20.25 -7.15 -4.68
CA LEU A 91 21.46 -6.77 -3.96
C LEU A 91 21.46 -5.28 -3.58
N ASN A 92 20.99 -4.41 -4.49
CA ASN A 92 20.84 -2.99 -4.20
C ASN A 92 19.76 -2.73 -3.15
N ALA A 93 18.63 -3.45 -3.21
CA ALA A 93 17.57 -3.37 -2.21
C ALA A 93 18.09 -3.74 -0.81
N LEU A 94 18.93 -4.78 -0.67
CA LEU A 94 19.55 -5.14 0.62
C LEU A 94 20.36 -3.99 1.23
N LYS A 95 21.08 -3.20 0.41
CA LYS A 95 21.77 -1.98 0.89
C LYS A 95 20.77 -0.92 1.31
N ASN A 96 19.73 -0.68 0.52
CA ASN A 96 18.71 0.34 0.79
C ASN A 96 17.97 0.05 2.09
N PHE A 97 17.64 -1.22 2.34
CA PHE A 97 17.02 -1.70 3.57
C PHE A 97 17.98 -1.83 4.75
N SER A 98 19.26 -1.44 4.56
CA SER A 98 20.30 -1.48 5.60
C SER A 98 20.47 -2.88 6.23
N LEU A 99 20.36 -3.91 5.39
CA LEU A 99 20.68 -5.29 5.75
C LEU A 99 22.17 -5.58 5.50
N VAL A 100 22.75 -4.87 4.53
CA VAL A 100 24.18 -4.92 4.19
C VAL A 100 24.76 -3.51 4.01
N ASP A 101 26.09 -3.38 4.15
CA ASP A 101 26.82 -2.14 3.87
C ASP A 101 27.06 -1.93 2.36
N LYS A 102 27.74 -0.83 2.00
CA LYS A 102 28.04 -0.48 0.60
C LYS A 102 29.00 -1.46 -0.09
N GLU A 103 29.70 -2.29 0.68
CA GLU A 103 30.54 -3.41 0.24
C GLU A 103 29.80 -4.77 0.30
N TYR A 104 28.49 -4.77 0.56
CA TYR A 104 27.62 -5.95 0.71
C TYR A 104 27.88 -6.81 1.94
N ARG A 105 28.63 -6.33 2.93
CA ARG A 105 28.85 -7.07 4.18
C ARG A 105 27.58 -7.05 5.03
N ILE A 106 27.23 -8.18 5.63
CA ILE A 106 26.07 -8.27 6.52
C ILE A 106 26.28 -7.33 7.73
N ILE A 107 25.35 -6.39 7.93
CA ILE A 107 25.35 -5.47 9.08
C ILE A 107 24.24 -5.79 10.08
N LYS A 108 23.17 -6.47 9.66
CA LYS A 108 22.10 -6.97 10.53
C LYS A 108 21.98 -8.47 10.38
N GLN A 109 21.98 -9.22 11.48
CA GLN A 109 21.75 -10.67 11.49
C GLN A 109 20.25 -10.94 11.61
N VAL A 110 19.61 -11.14 10.46
CA VAL A 110 18.15 -11.34 10.34
C VAL A 110 17.85 -12.65 9.62
N PHE A 111 16.59 -13.09 9.64
CA PHE A 111 16.15 -14.34 9.00
C PHE A 111 16.95 -15.56 9.52
N ASN A 112 17.16 -15.62 10.83
CA ASN A 112 18.02 -16.66 11.45
C ASN A 112 17.36 -18.04 11.42
N ASN A 113 16.03 -18.08 11.45
CA ASN A 113 15.24 -19.31 11.47
C ASN A 113 14.69 -19.71 10.10
N SER A 114 15.08 -18.98 9.05
CA SER A 114 14.51 -19.10 7.70
C SER A 114 15.49 -19.79 6.76
N LYS A 115 14.96 -20.56 5.80
CA LYS A 115 15.76 -21.13 4.70
C LYS A 115 15.27 -20.60 3.36
N ILE A 116 16.16 -20.71 2.36
CA ILE A 116 15.84 -20.37 0.98
C ILE A 116 14.67 -21.24 0.52
N GLY A 117 13.65 -20.62 -0.07
CA GLY A 117 12.44 -21.29 -0.58
C GLY A 117 11.35 -21.57 0.46
N ASP A 118 11.58 -21.31 1.74
CA ASP A 118 10.52 -21.48 2.75
C ASP A 118 9.41 -20.43 2.55
N PRO A 119 8.15 -20.68 2.96
CA PRO A 119 7.17 -19.61 3.09
C PRO A 119 7.68 -18.49 4.00
N VAL A 120 7.28 -17.24 3.72
CA VAL A 120 7.64 -16.09 4.58
C VAL A 120 6.92 -16.24 5.91
N SER A 121 7.69 -16.33 7.00
CA SER A 121 7.17 -16.50 8.37
C SER A 121 6.76 -15.17 9.02
N GLU A 122 6.03 -15.21 10.14
CA GLU A 122 5.74 -13.98 10.90
C GLU A 122 7.00 -13.29 11.46
N ASP A 123 8.04 -14.06 11.79
CA ASP A 123 9.34 -13.51 12.19
C ASP A 123 9.98 -12.73 11.02
N ASP A 124 9.91 -13.28 9.81
CA ASP A 124 10.34 -12.58 8.58
C ASP A 124 9.53 -11.30 8.37
N LEU A 125 8.20 -11.39 8.51
CA LEU A 125 7.31 -10.23 8.35
C LEU A 125 7.60 -9.15 9.39
N SER A 126 7.97 -9.50 10.63
CA SER A 126 8.41 -8.51 11.63
C SER A 126 9.62 -7.69 11.15
N ILE A 127 10.61 -8.36 10.52
CA ILE A 127 11.78 -7.69 9.92
C ILE A 127 11.34 -6.79 8.77
N PHE A 128 10.44 -7.25 7.90
CA PHE A 128 9.91 -6.43 6.80
C PHE A 128 9.08 -5.23 7.30
N ARG A 129 8.34 -5.35 8.40
CA ARG A 129 7.66 -4.21 9.05
C ARG A 129 8.68 -3.17 9.53
N GLU A 130 9.80 -3.59 10.13
CA GLU A 130 10.88 -2.66 10.54
C GLU A 130 11.46 -1.92 9.32
N ILE A 131 11.75 -2.63 8.24
CA ILE A 131 12.22 -2.03 6.99
C ILE A 131 11.19 -1.06 6.44
N TYR A 132 9.92 -1.45 6.39
CA TYR A 132 8.82 -0.64 5.87
C TYR A 132 8.71 0.71 6.57
N PHE A 133 8.91 0.76 7.89
CA PHE A 133 8.86 2.00 8.66
C PHE A 133 10.19 2.77 8.73
N SER A 134 11.33 2.16 8.39
CA SER A 134 12.65 2.78 8.54
C SER A 134 13.25 3.26 7.22
N TYR A 135 12.98 2.60 6.10
CA TYR A 135 13.51 2.98 4.80
C TYR A 135 12.94 4.35 4.37
N PHE A 136 13.83 5.29 4.07
CA PHE A 136 13.45 6.69 3.92
C PHE A 136 12.47 6.94 2.77
N ARG A 137 12.56 6.18 1.65
CA ARG A 137 11.58 6.30 0.56
C ARG A 137 10.20 5.81 0.97
N PHE A 138 10.10 4.77 1.79
CA PHE A 138 8.79 4.39 2.36
C PHE A 138 8.27 5.47 3.31
N LYS A 139 9.13 6.07 4.16
CA LYS A 139 8.75 7.23 4.98
C LYS A 139 8.26 8.41 4.13
N GLU A 140 8.89 8.64 2.99
CA GLU A 140 8.44 9.65 2.04
C GLU A 140 7.04 9.36 1.51
N ILE A 141 6.73 8.13 1.09
CA ILE A 141 5.37 7.79 0.68
C ILE A 141 4.38 7.88 1.86
N PHE A 142 4.77 7.46 3.06
CA PHE A 142 3.94 7.66 4.27
C PHE A 142 3.59 9.13 4.49
N SER A 143 4.49 10.06 4.15
CA SER A 143 4.25 11.49 4.30
C SER A 143 3.09 12.00 3.43
N TRP A 144 2.76 11.31 2.34
CA TRP A 144 1.64 11.66 1.45
C TRP A 144 0.30 11.46 2.14
N PHE A 145 0.18 10.48 3.03
CA PHE A 145 -1.00 10.26 3.86
C PHE A 145 -1.17 11.33 4.96
N ILE A 146 -0.19 12.21 5.16
CA ILE A 146 -0.21 13.25 6.20
C ILE A 146 -0.43 14.61 5.55
N ASN A 147 0.41 14.95 4.57
CA ASN A 147 0.28 16.16 3.78
C ASN A 147 0.93 15.93 2.40
N LEU A 148 0.14 16.08 1.34
CA LEU A 148 0.62 15.96 -0.04
C LEU A 148 1.54 17.13 -0.43
N ASN A 149 1.40 18.30 0.21
CA ASN A 149 2.19 19.50 -0.08
C ASN A 149 2.74 20.15 1.19
N PRO A 150 3.67 19.48 1.89
CA PRO A 150 4.30 20.06 3.07
C PRO A 150 5.24 21.20 2.67
N PRO A 151 5.43 22.23 3.51
CA PRO A 151 6.44 23.26 3.27
C PRO A 151 7.86 22.72 3.09
N SER A 152 8.18 21.60 3.76
CA SER A 152 9.42 20.84 3.56
C SER A 152 9.13 19.34 3.68
N ARG A 153 9.26 18.61 2.57
CA ARG A 153 9.11 17.15 2.53
C ARG A 153 10.15 16.47 3.40
N LEU A 154 11.41 16.89 3.30
CA LEU A 154 12.53 16.37 4.08
C LEU A 154 12.26 16.45 5.59
N SER A 155 11.79 17.61 6.07
CA SER A 155 11.48 17.83 7.49
C SER A 155 10.37 16.91 7.98
N LEU A 156 9.32 16.72 7.16
CA LEU A 156 8.22 15.82 7.48
C LEU A 156 8.69 14.35 7.53
N VAL A 157 9.52 13.92 6.58
CA VAL A 157 10.07 12.55 6.55
C VAL A 157 10.90 12.22 7.78
N ASN A 158 11.68 13.18 8.30
CA ASN A 158 12.46 12.98 9.52
C ASN A 158 11.60 12.80 10.78
N GLN A 159 10.37 13.32 10.79
CA GLN A 159 9.43 13.17 11.90
C GLN A 159 8.64 11.85 11.83
N ILE A 160 8.60 11.21 10.66
CA ILE A 160 7.81 10.01 10.45
C ILE A 160 8.37 8.82 11.23
N ASN A 161 7.50 8.31 12.11
CA ASN A 161 7.62 7.07 12.84
C ASN A 161 6.22 6.43 12.98
N LYS A 162 6.16 5.20 13.49
CA LYS A 162 4.90 4.45 13.63
C LYS A 162 3.83 5.22 14.41
N GLY A 163 4.20 5.90 15.50
CA GLY A 163 3.26 6.68 16.32
C GLY A 163 2.71 7.90 15.58
N TYR A 164 3.58 8.65 14.90
CA TYR A 164 3.16 9.83 14.13
C TYR A 164 2.23 9.46 12.97
N ILE A 165 2.52 8.37 12.24
CA ILE A 165 1.63 7.86 11.19
C ILE A 165 0.28 7.48 11.78
N LYS A 166 0.27 6.76 12.91
CA LYS A 166 -0.97 6.35 13.59
C LYS A 166 -1.83 7.55 13.99
N GLY A 167 -1.27 8.64 14.49
CA GLY A 167 -2.04 9.81 14.93
C GLY A 167 -2.45 10.78 13.81
N SER A 168 -1.65 10.88 12.74
CA SER A 168 -1.76 11.99 11.78
C SER A 168 -2.16 11.60 10.36
N SER A 169 -2.11 10.31 10.01
CA SER A 169 -2.45 9.86 8.66
C SER A 169 -3.94 9.92 8.36
N ARG A 170 -4.27 10.14 7.09
CA ARG A 170 -5.61 10.22 6.51
C ARG A 170 -5.70 9.33 5.28
N PRO A 171 -6.92 8.95 4.84
CA PRO A 171 -7.10 8.33 3.54
C PRO A 171 -6.50 9.17 2.41
N LEU A 172 -5.90 8.48 1.45
CA LEU A 172 -5.35 9.03 0.23
C LEU A 172 -6.08 8.43 -0.96
N PHE A 173 -6.50 9.27 -1.89
CA PHE A 173 -7.17 8.83 -3.11
C PHE A 173 -6.22 8.99 -4.28
N ALA A 174 -6.26 8.03 -5.20
CA ALA A 174 -5.40 8.02 -6.36
C ALA A 174 -6.12 7.50 -7.60
N PHE A 175 -5.76 8.02 -8.77
CA PHE A 175 -6.18 7.48 -10.05
C PHE A 175 -5.02 7.54 -11.05
N SER A 176 -5.22 6.88 -12.18
CA SER A 176 -4.25 6.85 -13.28
C SER A 176 -4.71 7.83 -14.34
N GLU A 177 -4.09 9.00 -14.41
CA GLU A 177 -4.32 9.93 -15.50
C GLU A 177 -3.79 9.35 -16.81
N ARG A 178 -2.60 8.72 -16.77
CA ARG A 178 -1.96 8.05 -17.90
C ARG A 178 -1.58 6.60 -17.56
N GLY A 179 -1.77 5.70 -18.52
CA GLY A 179 -1.29 4.31 -18.40
C GLY A 179 -1.92 3.51 -17.24
N ARG A 180 -1.17 2.53 -16.74
CA ARG A 180 -1.64 1.58 -15.71
C ARG A 180 -1.36 2.06 -14.28
N LEU A 181 -0.22 2.71 -14.04
CA LEU A 181 0.22 3.08 -12.70
C LEU A 181 -0.52 4.31 -12.18
N LYS A 182 -0.54 4.47 -10.86
CA LYS A 182 -1.14 5.65 -10.22
C LYS A 182 -0.13 6.79 -10.29
N ASP A 183 -0.58 7.91 -10.85
CA ASP A 183 0.24 9.11 -11.07
C ASP A 183 -0.37 10.36 -10.45
N THR A 184 -1.65 10.31 -10.06
CA THR A 184 -2.41 11.47 -9.58
C THR A 184 -3.08 11.16 -8.25
N PHE A 185 -2.91 12.04 -7.28
CA PHE A 185 -3.26 11.86 -5.87
C PHE A 185 -4.04 13.05 -5.32
N PHE A 186 -4.96 12.80 -4.38
CA PHE A 186 -5.76 13.84 -3.73
C PHE A 186 -6.33 13.36 -2.39
N SER A 187 -6.75 14.29 -1.54
CA SER A 187 -7.06 13.98 -0.12
C SER A 187 -8.54 13.85 0.20
N ASP A 188 -9.44 14.42 -0.60
CA ASP A 188 -10.88 14.44 -0.33
C ASP A 188 -11.70 13.99 -1.56
N LEU A 189 -12.71 13.14 -1.36
CA LEU A 189 -13.67 12.76 -2.40
C LEU A 189 -14.72 13.86 -2.63
N LYS A 190 -14.31 14.96 -3.24
CA LYS A 190 -15.18 16.06 -3.66
C LYS A 190 -14.63 16.72 -4.93
N ASP A 191 -15.48 17.48 -5.61
CA ASP A 191 -15.10 18.20 -6.83
C ASP A 191 -14.04 19.28 -6.54
N ASP A 192 -13.26 19.59 -7.57
CA ASP A 192 -12.32 20.72 -7.61
C ASP A 192 -11.28 20.79 -6.47
N VAL A 193 -10.86 19.63 -5.97
CA VAL A 193 -9.76 19.52 -5.00
C VAL A 193 -8.40 19.67 -5.67
N PRO A 194 -7.36 20.12 -4.94
CA PRO A 194 -5.99 20.07 -5.45
C PRO A 194 -5.59 18.65 -5.85
N LEU A 195 -5.14 18.50 -7.08
CA LEU A 195 -4.62 17.25 -7.63
C LEU A 195 -3.09 17.30 -7.67
N TYR A 196 -2.46 16.33 -7.01
CA TYR A 196 -1.01 16.20 -6.96
C TYR A 196 -0.56 15.13 -7.93
N TYR A 197 0.28 15.49 -8.89
CA TYR A 197 0.70 14.55 -9.94
C TYR A 197 2.21 14.30 -9.90
N ILE A 198 2.60 13.08 -10.20
CA ILE A 198 4.00 12.72 -10.44
C ILE A 198 4.37 13.20 -11.85
N LYS A 199 5.36 14.07 -11.94
CA LYS A 199 5.82 14.61 -13.22
C LYS A 199 6.66 13.59 -13.96
N TYR A 200 6.29 13.33 -15.21
CA TYR A 200 7.09 12.53 -16.14
C TYR A 200 8.36 13.28 -16.53
N LYS A 201 9.50 12.64 -16.32
CA LYS A 201 10.81 13.07 -16.80
C LYS A 201 11.41 11.93 -17.60
N ASP A 202 11.78 12.19 -18.85
CA ASP A 202 12.22 11.15 -19.79
C ASP A 202 13.38 10.30 -19.26
N GLU A 203 14.27 10.89 -18.46
CA GLU A 203 15.43 10.22 -17.84
C GLU A 203 15.08 9.19 -16.75
N TYR A 204 13.86 9.22 -16.19
CA TYR A 204 13.40 8.29 -15.15
C TYR A 204 12.32 7.32 -15.66
N LEU A 205 12.15 7.21 -16.98
CA LEU A 205 11.20 6.28 -17.58
C LEU A 205 11.82 4.90 -17.76
N ASP A 206 11.09 3.86 -17.38
CA ASP A 206 11.41 2.50 -17.76
C ASP A 206 11.09 2.22 -19.25
N GLU A 207 11.39 1.01 -19.72
CA GLU A 207 11.11 0.58 -21.10
C GLU A 207 9.61 0.61 -21.48
N ASN A 208 8.72 0.71 -20.49
CA ASN A 208 7.28 0.82 -20.66
C ASN A 208 6.76 2.25 -20.46
N GLY A 209 7.66 3.24 -20.30
CA GLY A 209 7.30 4.65 -20.09
C GLY A 209 6.80 4.96 -18.67
N ASN A 210 7.08 4.11 -17.69
CA ASN A 210 6.69 4.34 -16.29
C ASN A 210 7.79 5.09 -15.54
N GLU A 211 7.39 6.11 -14.79
CA GLU A 211 8.30 6.87 -13.94
C GLU A 211 8.62 6.10 -12.64
N ASP A 212 9.85 6.23 -12.15
CA ASP A 212 10.41 5.49 -11.03
C ASP A 212 9.60 5.61 -9.71
N LEU A 213 9.10 6.80 -9.37
CA LEU A 213 8.24 7.03 -8.20
C LEU A 213 6.87 6.35 -8.35
N MET A 214 6.32 6.25 -9.57
CA MET A 214 5.08 5.51 -9.82
C MET A 214 5.27 4.00 -9.58
N ARG A 215 6.39 3.45 -10.04
CA ARG A 215 6.75 2.04 -9.81
C ARG A 215 7.01 1.79 -8.33
N PHE A 216 7.63 2.74 -7.65
CA PHE A 216 7.89 2.64 -6.22
C PHE A 216 6.62 2.73 -5.37
N TRP A 217 5.65 3.55 -5.77
CA TRP A 217 4.31 3.57 -5.15
C TRP A 217 3.64 2.19 -5.20
N ASP A 218 3.73 1.49 -6.33
CA ASP A 218 3.17 0.14 -6.49
C ASP A 218 3.81 -0.86 -5.50
N VAL A 219 5.14 -0.80 -5.36
CA VAL A 219 5.88 -1.59 -4.35
C VAL A 219 5.43 -1.24 -2.93
N PHE A 220 5.30 0.05 -2.61
CA PHE A 220 4.86 0.50 -1.29
C PHE A 220 3.47 -0.04 -0.94
N ILE A 221 2.52 0.02 -1.89
CA ILE A 221 1.16 -0.48 -1.69
C ILE A 221 1.15 -2.00 -1.53
N LYS A 222 1.86 -2.74 -2.40
CA LYS A 222 1.95 -4.20 -2.30
C LYS A 222 2.55 -4.66 -0.97
N TRP A 223 3.64 -4.03 -0.52
CA TRP A 223 4.24 -4.31 0.78
C TRP A 223 3.30 -3.98 1.93
N GLY A 224 2.67 -2.80 1.90
CA GLY A 224 1.75 -2.37 2.94
C GLY A 224 0.56 -3.31 3.10
N SER A 225 0.00 -3.78 1.98
CA SER A 225 -1.08 -4.76 1.95
C SER A 225 -0.63 -6.11 2.50
N ALA A 226 0.49 -6.66 2.01
CA ALA A 226 1.02 -7.94 2.47
C ALA A 226 1.46 -7.95 3.95
N LEU A 227 1.81 -6.79 4.51
CA LEU A 227 2.14 -6.65 5.94
C LEU A 227 0.91 -6.39 6.83
N ASN A 228 -0.31 -6.34 6.25
CA ASN A 228 -1.54 -5.93 6.91
C ASN A 228 -1.46 -4.53 7.56
N LEU A 229 -0.80 -3.59 6.88
CA LEU A 229 -0.62 -2.21 7.33
C LEU A 229 -1.41 -1.20 6.50
N ILE A 230 -1.78 -1.56 5.27
CA ILE A 230 -2.51 -0.69 4.35
C ILE A 230 -3.73 -1.40 3.82
N GLU A 231 -4.83 -0.65 3.75
CA GLU A 231 -6.01 -1.00 2.99
C GLU A 231 -5.99 -0.22 1.67
N HIS A 232 -6.28 -0.91 0.56
CA HIS A 232 -6.51 -0.27 -0.72
C HIS A 232 -7.60 -1.01 -1.51
N PHE A 233 -8.41 -0.28 -2.26
CA PHE A 233 -9.45 -0.85 -3.13
C PHE A 233 -9.99 0.19 -4.11
N ASN A 234 -10.50 -0.29 -5.24
CA ASN A 234 -11.14 0.55 -6.26
C ASN A 234 -12.59 0.90 -5.86
N LEU A 235 -12.93 2.19 -5.89
CA LEU A 235 -14.25 2.70 -5.50
C LEU A 235 -15.31 2.57 -6.61
N LYS A 236 -14.91 2.38 -7.87
CA LYS A 236 -15.85 2.30 -8.99
C LYS A 236 -16.73 1.05 -8.93
N ARG A 237 -16.20 -0.08 -8.46
CA ARG A 237 -16.91 -1.38 -8.49
C ARG A 237 -18.09 -1.42 -7.52
N ASP A 238 -17.83 -1.13 -6.24
CA ASP A 238 -18.81 -1.34 -5.16
C ASP A 238 -19.64 -0.09 -4.85
N LEU A 239 -19.14 1.09 -5.21
CA LEU A 239 -19.72 2.39 -4.88
C LEU A 239 -19.99 3.28 -6.11
N ASP A 240 -19.66 2.82 -7.33
CA ASP A 240 -19.73 3.61 -8.57
C ASP A 240 -19.16 5.04 -8.41
N ILE A 241 -18.01 5.13 -7.72
CA ILE A 241 -17.26 6.39 -7.57
C ILE A 241 -16.14 6.46 -8.60
N LYS A 242 -16.13 7.51 -9.42
CA LYS A 242 -15.24 7.66 -10.57
C LYS A 242 -15.03 9.12 -10.95
N THR A 243 -14.06 9.38 -11.80
CA THR A 243 -13.89 10.70 -12.43
C THR A 243 -14.91 10.91 -13.54
N SER A 244 -15.11 12.17 -13.96
CA SER A 244 -15.91 12.54 -15.14
C SER A 244 -15.42 11.89 -16.45
N SER A 245 -14.15 11.50 -16.51
CA SER A 245 -13.54 10.71 -17.59
C SER A 245 -13.69 9.18 -17.41
N ASP A 246 -14.60 8.74 -16.54
CA ASP A 246 -14.90 7.34 -16.22
C ASP A 246 -13.70 6.54 -15.64
N LYS A 247 -12.68 7.23 -15.12
CA LYS A 247 -11.51 6.60 -14.49
C LYS A 247 -11.85 6.16 -13.08
N GLY A 248 -11.46 4.93 -12.74
CA GLY A 248 -11.63 4.39 -11.39
C GLY A 248 -10.68 5.04 -10.39
N ILE A 249 -11.23 5.44 -9.24
CA ILE A 249 -10.48 6.00 -8.12
C ILE A 249 -10.17 4.87 -7.14
N VAL A 250 -8.92 4.79 -6.70
CA VAL A 250 -8.49 3.91 -5.62
C VAL A 250 -8.44 4.71 -4.33
N CYS A 251 -9.02 4.18 -3.26
CA CYS A 251 -8.81 4.66 -1.90
C CYS A 251 -7.71 3.83 -1.25
N CYS A 252 -6.76 4.48 -0.60
CA CYS A 252 -5.73 3.85 0.22
C CYS A 252 -5.71 4.49 1.61
N TYR A 253 -5.54 3.72 2.68
CA TYR A 253 -5.28 4.26 4.01
C TYR A 253 -4.41 3.34 4.86
N ILE A 254 -3.65 3.95 5.79
CA ILE A 254 -2.88 3.20 6.78
C ILE A 254 -3.82 2.70 7.88
N ILE A 255 -3.80 1.40 8.14
CA ILE A 255 -4.67 0.75 9.12
C ILE A 255 -4.34 1.23 10.54
N SER A 256 -5.38 1.57 11.28
CA SER A 256 -5.34 1.83 12.71
C SER A 256 -5.77 0.59 13.49
N GLU A 257 -4.92 0.18 14.43
CA GLU A 257 -5.21 -0.88 15.39
C GLU A 257 -6.01 -0.38 16.60
N GLU A 258 -6.34 0.92 16.66
CA GLU A 258 -7.07 1.48 17.80
C GLU A 258 -8.41 0.76 18.01
N HIS A 259 -8.60 0.27 19.24
CA HIS A 259 -9.90 -0.19 19.72
C HIS A 259 -10.70 1.02 20.16
N ARG A 260 -11.87 1.20 19.55
CA ARG A 260 -12.83 2.23 19.93
C ARG A 260 -14.16 1.55 20.16
N ASP A 261 -14.84 1.97 21.20
CA ASP A 261 -16.23 1.59 21.43
C ASP A 261 -17.05 2.17 20.27
N PHE A 262 -17.61 1.29 19.45
CA PHE A 262 -18.37 1.65 18.27
C PHE A 262 -19.75 1.02 18.36
N ASN A 263 -20.77 1.85 18.19
CA ASN A 263 -22.16 1.43 18.13
C ASN A 263 -22.74 1.89 16.79
N ILE A 264 -23.21 0.93 16.01
CA ILE A 264 -23.74 1.18 14.66
C ILE A 264 -25.00 2.06 14.70
N LEU A 265 -25.87 1.95 15.71
CA LEU A 265 -27.07 2.76 15.84
C LEU A 265 -26.73 4.23 16.09
N ASP A 266 -25.77 4.47 16.97
CA ASP A 266 -25.29 5.81 17.29
C ASP A 266 -24.59 6.44 16.08
N TYR A 267 -23.80 5.64 15.35
CA TYR A 267 -23.16 6.09 14.12
C TYR A 267 -24.17 6.44 13.02
N VAL A 268 -25.16 5.57 12.81
CA VAL A 268 -26.19 5.77 11.77
C VAL A 268 -27.05 6.98 12.10
N SER A 269 -27.54 7.11 13.33
CA SER A 269 -28.38 8.25 13.74
C SER A 269 -27.66 9.60 13.63
N LYS A 270 -26.33 9.62 13.80
CA LYS A 270 -25.51 10.83 13.67
C LYS A 270 -25.21 11.19 12.21
N ASN A 271 -24.99 10.20 11.34
CA ASN A 271 -24.42 10.42 10.00
C ASN A 271 -25.40 10.19 8.84
N TYR A 272 -26.57 9.61 9.09
CA TYR A 272 -27.55 9.28 8.07
C TYR A 272 -28.95 9.75 8.46
N GLU A 273 -29.62 10.41 7.52
CA GLU A 273 -31.01 10.81 7.69
C GLU A 273 -31.96 9.62 7.53
N ASN A 274 -31.65 8.72 6.59
CA ASN A 274 -32.43 7.53 6.28
C ASN A 274 -31.93 6.31 7.06
N ASN A 275 -32.86 5.43 7.41
CA ASN A 275 -32.59 4.15 8.06
C ASN A 275 -32.33 3.00 7.08
N TYR A 276 -32.62 3.20 5.80
CA TYR A 276 -32.28 2.26 4.73
C TYR A 276 -30.87 2.56 4.21
N LEU A 277 -29.91 1.71 4.56
CA LEU A 277 -28.49 1.92 4.36
C LEU A 277 -27.94 0.97 3.31
N TYR A 278 -27.16 1.50 2.38
CA TYR A 278 -26.33 0.71 1.49
C TYR A 278 -25.04 0.30 2.22
N LEU A 279 -24.87 -1.00 2.48
CA LEU A 279 -23.81 -1.50 3.35
C LEU A 279 -22.39 -1.26 2.83
N PRO A 280 -22.08 -1.37 1.52
CA PRO A 280 -20.77 -1.01 1.01
C PRO A 280 -20.38 0.43 1.34
N GLU A 281 -21.33 1.37 1.27
CA GLU A 281 -21.09 2.76 1.65
C GLU A 281 -20.85 2.89 3.16
N LEU A 282 -21.64 2.20 3.98
CA LEU A 282 -21.46 2.19 5.43
C LEU A 282 -20.09 1.63 5.83
N VAL A 283 -19.69 0.50 5.24
CA VAL A 283 -18.36 -0.11 5.43
C VAL A 283 -17.27 0.86 5.02
N PHE A 284 -17.38 1.48 3.84
CA PHE A 284 -16.41 2.46 3.36
C PHE A 284 -16.23 3.64 4.32
N ARG A 285 -17.34 4.25 4.77
CA ARG A 285 -17.28 5.42 5.67
C ARG A 285 -16.66 5.07 7.01
N ILE A 286 -17.11 3.99 7.66
CA ILE A 286 -16.56 3.55 8.95
C ILE A 286 -15.09 3.18 8.80
N ALA A 287 -14.75 2.39 7.78
CA ALA A 287 -13.38 1.93 7.58
C ALA A 287 -12.42 3.09 7.31
N THR A 288 -12.81 4.09 6.53
CA THR A 288 -11.96 5.26 6.26
C THR A 288 -11.90 6.26 7.42
N GLU A 289 -13.00 6.47 8.14
CA GLU A 289 -13.05 7.37 9.31
C GLU A 289 -12.22 6.83 10.49
N PHE A 290 -12.40 5.55 10.82
CA PHE A 290 -11.67 4.91 11.92
C PHE A 290 -10.35 4.27 11.46
N ARG A 291 -10.10 4.25 10.15
CA ARG A 291 -8.95 3.57 9.50
C ARG A 291 -8.88 2.09 9.87
N TRP A 292 -10.00 1.44 10.11
CA TRP A 292 -10.04 0.00 10.38
C TRP A 292 -9.91 -0.80 9.11
N SER A 293 -9.38 -2.03 9.20
CA SER A 293 -9.40 -2.94 8.05
C SER A 293 -10.84 -3.17 7.57
N ILE A 294 -11.00 -3.42 6.26
CA ILE A 294 -12.32 -3.69 5.69
C ILE A 294 -12.95 -4.92 6.35
N GLN A 295 -12.16 -5.97 6.54
CA GLN A 295 -12.60 -7.19 7.22
C GLN A 295 -13.09 -6.91 8.65
N ARG A 296 -12.32 -6.14 9.44
CA ARG A 296 -12.73 -5.78 10.81
C ARG A 296 -14.02 -4.96 10.79
N THR A 297 -14.14 -4.01 9.88
CA THR A 297 -15.32 -3.15 9.77
C THR A 297 -16.57 -3.98 9.46
N GLN A 298 -16.48 -4.88 8.48
CA GLN A 298 -17.56 -5.80 8.13
C GLN A 298 -17.96 -6.70 9.31
N GLN A 299 -16.97 -7.25 10.02
CA GLN A 299 -17.20 -8.09 11.18
C GLN A 299 -17.93 -7.31 12.29
N VAL A 300 -17.47 -6.10 12.63
CA VAL A 300 -18.10 -5.26 13.66
C VAL A 300 -19.57 -4.95 13.32
N ILE A 301 -19.88 -4.65 12.07
CA ILE A 301 -21.26 -4.39 11.61
C ILE A 301 -22.11 -5.66 11.75
N MET A 302 -21.62 -6.81 11.28
CA MET A 302 -22.36 -8.08 11.32
C MET A 302 -22.53 -8.64 12.73
N ASP A 303 -21.55 -8.43 13.62
CA ASP A 303 -21.63 -8.84 15.03
C ASP A 303 -22.72 -8.04 15.76
N GLN A 304 -22.76 -6.72 15.57
CA GLN A 304 -23.81 -5.87 16.17
C GLN A 304 -25.21 -6.18 15.61
N TYR A 305 -25.30 -6.45 14.31
CA TYR A 305 -26.53 -6.98 13.71
C TYR A 305 -26.98 -8.28 14.39
N SER A 306 -26.07 -9.24 14.54
CA SER A 306 -26.38 -10.57 15.06
C SER A 306 -26.83 -10.55 16.52
N GLN A 307 -26.33 -9.60 17.31
CA GLN A 307 -26.65 -9.42 18.72
C GLN A 307 -27.99 -8.70 18.96
N ARG A 308 -28.49 -7.95 17.97
CA ARG A 308 -29.68 -7.07 18.10
C ARG A 308 -30.60 -7.19 16.89
N LYS A 309 -30.90 -8.41 16.47
CA LYS A 309 -31.65 -8.69 15.22
C LYS A 309 -33.03 -8.04 15.19
N GLU A 310 -33.61 -7.74 16.35
CA GLU A 310 -34.87 -7.02 16.50
C GLU A 310 -34.82 -5.56 16.06
N LEU A 311 -33.62 -4.95 16.04
CA LEU A 311 -33.40 -3.55 15.65
C LEU A 311 -32.95 -3.39 14.20
N PHE A 312 -32.72 -4.50 13.47
CA PHE A 312 -32.15 -4.47 12.13
C PHE A 312 -32.84 -5.46 11.20
N SER A 313 -33.06 -5.06 9.96
CA SER A 313 -33.33 -5.97 8.84
C SER A 313 -32.18 -5.89 7.83
N ILE A 314 -31.90 -6.98 7.12
CA ILE A 314 -30.84 -7.03 6.10
C ILE A 314 -31.38 -7.58 4.78
N GLU A 315 -30.83 -7.08 3.69
CA GLU A 315 -31.15 -7.56 2.34
C GLU A 315 -29.93 -8.19 1.68
N ARG A 316 -30.14 -9.38 1.12
CA ARG A 316 -29.08 -10.13 0.42
C ARG A 316 -28.90 -9.59 -0.99
N THR A 317 -27.71 -9.80 -1.54
CA THR A 317 -27.42 -9.63 -2.96
C THR A 317 -26.75 -10.88 -3.53
N SER A 318 -26.94 -11.11 -4.83
CA SER A 318 -26.34 -12.25 -5.52
C SER A 318 -24.85 -12.03 -5.78
N GLU A 319 -24.06 -13.11 -5.68
CA GLU A 319 -22.65 -13.11 -6.10
C GLU A 319 -22.48 -12.70 -7.57
N ILE A 320 -23.49 -12.89 -8.42
CA ILE A 320 -23.44 -12.46 -9.83
C ILE A 320 -23.30 -10.93 -9.95
N PHE A 321 -23.86 -10.17 -9.00
CA PHE A 321 -23.70 -8.71 -8.95
C PHE A 321 -22.36 -8.27 -8.35
N ILE A 322 -21.77 -9.13 -7.52
CA ILE A 322 -20.45 -8.92 -6.93
C ILE A 322 -19.48 -9.69 -7.79
N LYS A 323 -19.13 -9.14 -8.95
CA LYS A 323 -18.36 -9.78 -10.02
C LYS A 323 -17.03 -10.41 -9.56
N THR A 324 -17.10 -11.54 -8.86
CA THR A 324 -16.00 -12.15 -8.12
C THR A 324 -14.91 -12.66 -9.05
N SER A 325 -15.28 -13.06 -10.27
CA SER A 325 -14.35 -13.46 -11.33
C SER A 325 -13.54 -12.30 -11.92
N GLU A 326 -13.98 -11.05 -11.75
CA GLU A 326 -13.24 -9.85 -12.17
C GLU A 326 -12.38 -9.27 -11.04
N ILE A 327 -12.40 -9.89 -9.85
CA ILE A 327 -11.62 -9.44 -8.70
C ILE A 327 -10.17 -9.83 -8.90
N LYS A 328 -9.33 -8.81 -9.04
CA LYS A 328 -7.88 -8.98 -8.88
C LYS A 328 -7.56 -9.06 -7.39
N ASP A 329 -6.45 -9.68 -7.03
CA ASP A 329 -5.98 -9.83 -5.64
C ASP A 329 -5.92 -8.49 -4.86
N GLU A 330 -5.93 -7.36 -5.57
CA GLU A 330 -5.89 -6.01 -5.04
C GLU A 330 -7.26 -5.37 -4.73
N ASP A 331 -8.38 -5.93 -5.22
CA ASP A 331 -9.70 -5.30 -5.13
C ASP A 331 -10.56 -5.90 -4.00
N LYS A 332 -10.46 -5.32 -2.79
CA LYS A 332 -11.27 -5.77 -1.64
C LYS A 332 -12.76 -5.51 -1.82
N ILE A 333 -13.58 -6.48 -1.44
CA ILE A 333 -15.05 -6.42 -1.49
C ILE A 333 -15.59 -5.68 -0.28
N LEU A 334 -16.40 -4.66 -0.50
CA LEU A 334 -17.04 -3.87 0.56
C LEU A 334 -18.34 -4.50 1.08
N PHE A 335 -18.96 -5.39 0.32
CA PHE A 335 -20.15 -6.14 0.74
C PHE A 335 -19.83 -7.13 1.87
N PRO A 336 -20.42 -6.98 3.08
CA PRO A 336 -20.28 -7.96 4.14
C PRO A 336 -20.93 -9.31 3.77
N LYS A 337 -20.43 -10.41 4.34
CA LYS A 337 -21.06 -11.73 4.26
C LYS A 337 -21.79 -12.08 5.55
N TYR A 338 -22.98 -12.68 5.43
CA TYR A 338 -23.73 -13.28 6.53
C TYR A 338 -24.42 -14.57 6.07
N ASN A 339 -24.13 -15.69 6.75
CA ASN A 339 -24.61 -17.04 6.39
C ASN A 339 -24.44 -17.35 4.89
N ASP A 340 -23.19 -17.21 4.41
CA ASP A 340 -22.76 -17.46 3.02
C ASP A 340 -23.39 -16.56 1.94
N ALA A 341 -24.19 -15.56 2.31
CA ALA A 341 -24.73 -14.57 1.39
C ALA A 341 -24.07 -13.21 1.58
N TYR A 342 -23.80 -12.51 0.49
CA TYR A 342 -23.44 -11.09 0.57
C TYR A 342 -24.67 -10.24 0.89
N ILE A 343 -24.46 -9.21 1.69
CA ILE A 343 -25.52 -8.30 2.14
C ILE A 343 -25.31 -6.93 1.49
N SER A 344 -26.34 -6.44 0.80
CA SER A 344 -26.31 -5.15 0.11
C SER A 344 -26.87 -4.01 0.96
N HIS A 345 -27.93 -4.27 1.72
CA HIS A 345 -28.60 -3.25 2.51
C HIS A 345 -28.88 -3.69 3.94
N MET A 346 -28.99 -2.68 4.80
CA MET A 346 -29.42 -2.82 6.18
C MET A 346 -30.47 -1.76 6.46
N VAL A 347 -31.58 -2.16 7.07
CA VAL A 347 -32.63 -1.28 7.56
C VAL A 347 -32.55 -1.22 9.08
N VAL A 348 -32.43 -0.01 9.62
CA VAL A 348 -32.38 0.20 11.07
C VAL A 348 -33.78 0.54 11.60
N GLY A 349 -34.32 -0.30 12.48
CA GLY A 349 -35.54 -0.01 13.22
C GLY A 349 -35.29 1.10 14.23
N ARG A 350 -36.09 2.17 14.19
CA ARG A 350 -36.09 3.23 15.21
C ARG A 350 -37.19 3.00 16.21
#